data_AF-A0A7Y0VRH1-F1
#
_entry.id   AF-A0A7Y0VRH1-F1
#
_cell.length_a   1.000
_cell.length_b   1.000
_cell.length_c   1.000
_cell.angle_alpha   90.00
_cell.angle_beta   90.00
_cell.angle_gamma   90.00
#
_symmetry.space_group_name_H-M   'P 1'
#
loop_
_entity.id
_entity.type
_entity.pdbx_description
1 polymer ?
#
loop_
_entity_poly.entity_id
_entity_poly.type
_entity_poly.pdbx_seq_one_letter_code
_entity_poly.pdbx_strand_id
1 'polypeptide(L)'
;MSLAGCAKPTIQPELIEARERFTQLQNKPESFTLVVDEVKDAFAVLIQADLLSNTDIDAPEVSQLSRLAMQKIALAEQAIIARKSE
;
A
#
# COMPACT_ATOMS: atom_id res chain seq x y z
N MET A 1 -26.63 3.22 30.29
CA MET A 1 -25.95 4.02 29.25
C MET A 1 -24.50 4.13 29.65
N SER A 2 -23.59 3.55 28.87
CA SER A 2 -22.16 3.91 28.74
C SER A 2 -21.54 2.89 27.78
N LEU A 3 -21.75 3.14 26.48
CA LEU A 3 -21.05 2.46 25.39
C LEU A 3 -19.87 3.35 24.97
N ALA A 4 -18.77 2.71 24.56
CA ALA A 4 -17.54 3.28 24.02
C ALA A 4 -16.47 3.71 25.03
N GLY A 5 -15.83 2.71 25.64
CA GLY A 5 -14.45 2.86 26.11
C GLY A 5 -13.48 2.80 24.91
N CYS A 6 -12.88 3.93 24.58
CA CYS A 6 -11.61 4.11 23.85
C CYS A 6 -11.29 3.10 22.73
N ALA A 7 -11.87 3.24 21.54
CA ALA A 7 -11.22 2.69 20.36
C ALA A 7 -9.97 3.55 20.09
N LYS A 8 -8.80 2.90 20.11
CA LYS A 8 -7.49 3.45 19.73
C LYS A 8 -7.58 4.24 18.41
N PRO A 9 -6.63 5.15 18.12
CA PRO A 9 -6.52 5.74 16.79
C PRO A 9 -6.47 4.59 15.79
N THR A 10 -7.51 4.48 14.99
CA THR A 10 -7.67 3.37 14.05
C THR A 10 -6.76 3.73 12.89
N ILE A 11 -5.77 2.88 12.61
CA ILE A 11 -4.91 3.04 11.43
C ILE A 11 -5.83 3.33 10.24
N GLN A 12 -5.49 4.34 9.43
CA GLN A 12 -6.35 4.75 8.33
C GLN A 12 -6.66 3.54 7.42
N PRO A 13 -7.94 3.27 7.10
CA PRO A 13 -8.34 2.08 6.35
C PRO A 13 -7.59 1.90 5.04
N GLU A 14 -7.30 2.99 4.34
CA GLU A 14 -6.57 2.97 3.07
C GLU A 14 -5.13 2.48 3.25
N LEU A 15 -4.50 2.75 4.40
CA LEU A 15 -3.14 2.26 4.69
C LEU A 15 -3.15 0.75 4.95
N ILE A 16 -4.19 0.24 5.62
CA ILE A 16 -4.37 -1.20 5.82
C ILE A 16 -4.54 -1.89 4.46
N GLU A 17 -5.44 -1.36 3.62
CA GLU A 17 -5.68 -1.91 2.28
C GLU A 17 -4.42 -1.88 1.41
N ALA A 18 -3.66 -0.77 1.43
CA ALA A 18 -2.42 -0.66 0.67
C ALA A 18 -1.37 -1.71 1.10
N ARG A 19 -1.22 -1.96 2.41
CA ARG A 19 -0.32 -3.00 2.95
C ARG A 19 -0.74 -4.41 2.53
N GLU A 20 -2.03 -4.70 2.60
CA GLU A 20 -2.58 -6.00 2.18
C GLU A 20 -2.33 -6.25 0.68
N ARG A 21 -2.67 -5.27 -0.17
CA ARG A 21 -2.41 -5.34 -1.61
C ARG A 21 -0.93 -5.48 -1.93
N PHE A 22 -0.06 -4.75 -1.23
CA PHE A 22 1.39 -4.86 -1.45
C PHE A 22 1.93 -6.23 -1.05
N THR A 23 1.40 -6.82 0.03
CA THR A 23 1.72 -8.20 0.45
C THR A 23 1.30 -9.20 -0.63
N GLN A 24 0.10 -9.04 -1.20
CA GLN A 24 -0.38 -9.88 -2.31
C GLN A 24 0.50 -9.74 -3.56
N LEU A 25 0.95 -8.52 -3.88
CA LEU A 25 1.91 -8.28 -4.96
C LEU A 25 3.22 -9.02 -4.70
N GLN A 26 3.81 -8.91 -3.50
CA GLN A 26 5.05 -9.61 -3.15
C GLN A 26 4.93 -11.14 -3.16
N ASN A 27 3.73 -11.70 -2.97
CA ASN A 27 3.53 -13.15 -3.06
C ASN A 27 3.58 -13.69 -4.50
N LYS A 28 3.67 -12.82 -5.52
CA LYS A 28 3.85 -13.19 -6.92
C LYS A 28 5.36 -13.27 -7.23
N PRO A 29 5.91 -14.42 -7.65
CA PRO A 29 7.33 -14.53 -8.02
C PRO A 29 7.76 -13.50 -9.07
N GLU A 30 6.84 -13.10 -9.96
CA GLU A 30 7.09 -12.14 -11.04
C GLU A 30 7.36 -10.73 -10.53
N SER A 31 6.96 -10.41 -9.31
CA SER A 31 7.29 -9.15 -8.65
C SER A 31 8.80 -8.96 -8.46
N PHE A 32 9.56 -10.06 -8.43
CA PHE A 32 11.01 -10.03 -8.23
C PHE A 32 11.83 -10.25 -9.50
N THR A 33 11.16 -10.57 -10.62
CA THR A 33 11.85 -10.94 -11.87
C THR A 33 11.38 -10.11 -13.05
N LEU A 34 10.07 -9.90 -13.17
CA LEU A 34 9.48 -9.19 -14.30
C LEU A 34 9.29 -7.72 -14.00
N VAL A 35 8.84 -7.31 -12.80
CA VAL A 35 8.40 -5.94 -12.50
C VAL A 35 9.10 -5.29 -11.30
N VAL A 36 10.40 -5.54 -11.17
CA VAL A 36 11.20 -5.11 -10.01
C VAL A 36 11.10 -3.60 -9.75
N ASP A 37 11.14 -2.79 -10.81
CA ASP A 37 11.14 -1.33 -10.65
C ASP A 37 9.74 -0.80 -10.29
N GLU A 38 8.68 -1.36 -10.87
CA GLU A 38 7.31 -1.01 -10.49
C GLU A 38 6.99 -1.38 -9.03
N VAL A 39 7.54 -2.50 -8.54
CA VAL A 39 7.42 -2.92 -7.13
C VAL A 39 8.16 -1.98 -6.19
N LYS A 40 9.38 -1.56 -6.55
CA LYS A 40 10.14 -0.56 -5.77
C LYS A 40 9.39 0.78 -5.70
N ASP A 41 8.80 1.19 -6.81
CA ASP A 41 8.00 2.40 -6.92
C ASP A 41 6.79 2.37 -5.98
N ALA A 42 6.05 1.25 -5.98
CA ALA A 42 4.93 1.04 -5.06
C ALA A 42 5.39 1.06 -3.60
N PHE A 43 6.50 0.38 -3.29
CA PHE A 43 7.06 0.34 -1.95
C PHE A 43 7.48 1.72 -1.44
N ALA A 44 8.13 2.51 -2.29
CA ALA A 44 8.62 3.83 -1.94
C ALA A 44 7.50 4.79 -1.50
N VAL A 45 6.30 4.65 -2.06
CA VAL A 45 5.13 5.44 -1.64
C VAL A 45 4.48 4.84 -0.39
N LEU A 46 4.35 3.51 -0.33
CA LEU A 46 3.78 2.84 0.85
C LEU A 46 4.58 3.13 2.12
N ILE A 47 5.91 3.07 2.05
CA ILE A 47 6.76 3.34 3.21
C ILE A 47 6.66 4.81 3.67
N GLN A 48 6.40 5.75 2.77
CA GLN A 48 6.12 7.15 3.16
C GLN A 48 4.81 7.24 3.94
N ALA A 49 3.76 6.54 3.50
CA ALA A 49 2.48 6.49 4.22
C ALA A 49 2.65 5.85 5.62
N ASP A 50 3.40 4.75 5.69
CA ASP A 50 3.72 4.05 6.94
C ASP A 50 4.48 4.94 7.92
N LEU A 51 5.56 5.58 7.46
CA LEU A 51 6.38 6.46 8.28
C LEU A 51 5.58 7.65 8.79
N LEU A 52 4.78 8.27 7.93
CA LEU A 52 3.92 9.38 8.33
C LEU A 52 2.89 8.92 9.38
N SER A 53 2.25 7.76 9.18
CA SER A 53 1.25 7.22 10.11
C SER A 53 1.81 6.93 11.52
N ASN A 54 3.12 6.66 11.62
CA ASN A 54 3.79 6.47 12.91
C ASN A 54 3.97 7.79 13.67
N THR A 55 3.98 8.92 12.96
CA THR A 55 4.17 10.26 13.54
C THR A 55 2.85 11.00 13.72
N ASP A 56 1.95 10.89 12.75
CA ASP A 56 0.63 11.50 12.72
C ASP A 56 -0.33 10.57 11.98
N ILE A 57 -1.11 9.81 12.75
CA ILE A 57 -2.05 8.81 12.25
C ILE A 57 -3.27 9.45 11.57
N ASP A 58 -3.61 10.69 11.92
CA ASP A 58 -4.80 11.38 11.41
C ASP A 58 -4.46 12.34 10.24
N ALA A 59 -3.17 12.46 9.88
CA ALA A 59 -2.74 13.26 8.75
C ALA A 59 -3.44 12.84 7.44
N PRO A 60 -4.12 13.75 6.73
CA PRO A 60 -4.82 13.41 5.48
C PRO A 60 -3.86 12.89 4.40
N GLU A 61 -2.58 13.24 4.48
CA GLU A 61 -1.52 12.77 3.59
C GLU A 61 -1.28 11.27 3.70
N VAL A 62 -1.53 10.63 4.85
CA VAL A 62 -1.41 9.16 4.98
C VAL A 62 -2.42 8.48 4.04
N SER A 63 -3.68 8.93 4.02
CA SER A 63 -4.70 8.40 3.12
C SER A 63 -4.39 8.72 1.65
N GLN A 64 -3.84 9.91 1.35
CA GLN A 64 -3.40 10.26 0.00
C GLN A 64 -2.24 9.37 -0.49
N LEU A 65 -1.19 9.20 0.31
CA LEU A 65 -0.05 8.34 0.01
C LEU A 65 -0.50 6.88 -0.12
N SER A 66 -1.40 6.41 0.74
CA SER A 66 -1.95 5.06 0.67
C SER A 66 -2.69 4.80 -0.64
N ARG A 67 -3.53 5.75 -1.09
CA ARG A 67 -4.18 5.65 -2.41
C ARG A 67 -3.19 5.67 -3.56
N LEU A 68 -2.13 6.48 -3.48
CA LEU A 68 -1.09 6.50 -4.50
C LEU A 68 -0.30 5.19 -4.54
N ALA A 69 0.01 4.61 -3.37
CA ALA A 69 0.64 3.29 -3.28
C ALA A 69 -0.24 2.23 -3.95
N MET A 70 -1.55 2.22 -3.68
CA MET A 70 -2.49 1.31 -4.34
C MET A 70 -2.54 1.47 -5.86
N GLN A 71 -2.47 2.70 -6.38
CA GLN A 71 -2.38 2.94 -7.83
C GLN A 71 -1.09 2.34 -8.42
N LYS A 72 0.05 2.54 -7.76
CA LYS A 72 1.34 1.96 -8.20
C LYS A 72 1.34 0.43 -8.12
N ILE A 73 0.70 -0.15 -7.11
CA ILE A 73 0.51 -1.61 -7.01
C ILE A 73 -0.29 -2.12 -8.21
N ALA A 74 -1.41 -1.48 -8.54
CA ALA A 74 -2.23 -1.86 -9.69
C ALA A 74 -1.46 -1.76 -11.02
N LEU A 75 -0.58 -0.76 -11.17
CA LEU A 75 0.30 -0.65 -12.34
C LEU A 75 1.32 -1.80 -12.40
N ALA A 76 1.94 -2.17 -11.28
CA ALA A 76 2.84 -3.32 -11.22
C ALA A 76 2.13 -4.63 -11.60
N GLU A 77 0.90 -4.83 -11.12
CA GLU A 77 0.09 -5.99 -11.48
C GLU A 77 -0.25 -6.05 -12.98
N GLN A 78 -0.59 -4.90 -13.57
CA GLN A 78 -0.82 -4.80 -15.02
C GLN A 78 0.46 -5.08 -15.82
N ALA A 79 1.61 -4.58 -15.36
CA ALA A 79 2.90 -4.84 -15.98
C ALA A 79 3.29 -6.33 -15.93
N ILE A 80 2.96 -7.06 -14.86
CA ILE A 80 3.13 -8.51 -14.79
C ILE A 80 2.32 -9.20 -15.89
N ILE A 81 1.06 -8.82 -16.06
CA ILE A 81 0.18 -9.40 -17.08
C ILE A 81 0.72 -9.14 -18.48
N ALA A 82 1.15 -7.90 -18.75
CA ALA A 82 1.72 -7.51 -20.04
C ALA A 82 2.99 -8.32 -20.36
N ARG A 83 3.98 -8.37 -19.46
CA ARG A 83 5.25 -9.06 -19.65
C ARG A 83 5.13 -10.59 -19.74
N LYS A 84 4.09 -11.19 -19.15
CA LYS A 84 3.79 -12.63 -19.32
C LYS A 84 3.21 -12.98 -20.69
N SER A 85 2.66 -11.98 -21.39
CA SER A 85 2.01 -12.16 -22.68
C SER A 85 2.93 -11.88 -23.86
N GLU A 86 4.17 -11.44 -23.59
CA GLU A 86 5.27 -11.25 -24.55
C GLU A 86 6.03 -12.56 -24.79
#